data_AF-A0A7S3HNB6-F1
#
_entry.id   AF-A0A7S3HNB6-F1
#
_cell.length_a   1.000
_cell.length_b   1.000
_cell.length_c   1.000
_cell.angle_alpha   90.00
_cell.angle_beta   90.00
_cell.angle_gamma   90.00
#
_symmetry.space_group_name_H-M   'P 1'
#
loop_
_entity.id
_entity.type
_entity.pdbx_description
1 polymer ?
#
loop_
_entity_poly.entity_id
_entity_poly.type
_entity_poly.pdbx_seq_one_letter_code
_entity_poly.pdbx_strand_id
1 'polypeptide(L)'
;EEEAPQVPRRQPPSSRHPRPVAAQPQEEEGDLGWQGFSMEEARTHADKLQQGKMSRTPGEVLAELQRGNARFWMNAANRPETSAFERRGLISKQFPSVAMLGCSDSRVPTEIVFDQ
;
A
#
# COMPACT_ATOMS: atom_id res chain seq x y z
N GLU A 1 -14.59 17.14 -49.82
CA GLU A 1 -15.49 16.90 -48.68
C GLU A 1 -15.79 15.41 -48.67
N GLU A 2 -15.16 14.68 -47.74
CA GLU A 2 -15.22 13.21 -47.68
C GLU A 2 -16.19 12.82 -46.57
N GLU A 3 -17.30 12.21 -46.98
CA GLU A 3 -18.45 11.85 -46.15
C GLU A 3 -18.12 10.59 -45.34
N ALA A 4 -18.11 10.70 -44.00
CA ALA A 4 -17.77 9.61 -43.10
C ALA A 4 -18.84 8.49 -43.11
N PRO A 5 -18.45 7.20 -43.19
CA PRO A 5 -19.42 6.10 -43.19
C PRO A 5 -20.04 5.88 -41.80
N GLN A 6 -21.37 5.83 -41.75
CA GLN A 6 -22.16 5.63 -40.53
C GLN A 6 -21.98 4.21 -39.97
N VAL A 7 -21.60 4.10 -38.69
CA VAL A 7 -21.44 2.82 -37.98
C VAL A 7 -22.81 2.32 -37.47
N PRO A 8 -23.20 1.06 -37.72
CA PRO A 8 -24.48 0.53 -37.25
C PRO A 8 -24.48 0.27 -35.74
N ARG A 9 -25.58 0.67 -35.07
CA ARG A 9 -25.80 0.47 -33.63
C ARG A 9 -26.00 -1.02 -33.32
N ARG A 10 -25.22 -1.57 -32.38
CA ARG A 10 -25.40 -2.94 -31.85
C ARG A 10 -26.64 -2.99 -30.93
N GLN A 11 -27.53 -3.96 -31.16
CA GLN A 11 -28.63 -4.28 -30.23
C GLN A 11 -28.09 -5.09 -29.04
N PRO A 12 -28.63 -4.90 -27.82
CA PRO A 12 -28.26 -5.72 -26.67
C PRO A 12 -28.86 -7.14 -26.79
N PRO A 13 -28.17 -8.19 -26.30
CA PRO A 13 -28.70 -9.54 -26.34
C PRO A 13 -29.91 -9.72 -25.41
N SER A 14 -30.86 -10.54 -25.84
CA SER A 14 -32.10 -10.87 -25.11
C SER A 14 -31.85 -11.72 -23.86
N SER A 15 -32.69 -11.53 -22.85
CA SER A 15 -32.63 -12.18 -21.56
C SER A 15 -32.75 -13.72 -21.66
N ARG A 16 -31.70 -14.43 -21.26
CA ARG A 16 -31.81 -15.87 -20.94
C ARG A 16 -32.27 -16.01 -19.48
N HIS A 17 -33.43 -16.63 -19.25
CA HIS A 17 -33.81 -17.06 -17.90
C HIS A 17 -32.94 -18.23 -17.45
N PRO A 18 -32.29 -18.17 -16.26
CA PRO A 18 -31.66 -19.33 -15.68
C PRO A 18 -32.70 -20.29 -15.06
N ARG A 19 -32.45 -21.60 -15.18
CA ARG A 19 -33.24 -22.70 -14.59
C ARG A 19 -33.19 -22.65 -13.05
N PRO A 20 -34.23 -23.12 -12.34
CA PRO A 20 -34.22 -23.12 -10.89
C PRO A 20 -33.15 -24.10 -10.38
N VAL A 21 -32.16 -23.56 -9.68
CA VAL A 21 -31.20 -24.33 -8.89
C VAL A 21 -31.88 -24.63 -7.55
N ALA A 22 -31.88 -25.91 -7.16
CA ALA A 22 -32.45 -26.38 -5.90
C ALA A 22 -31.93 -25.52 -4.73
N ALA A 23 -32.85 -25.09 -3.86
CA ALA A 23 -32.56 -24.23 -2.72
C ALA A 23 -31.50 -24.86 -1.82
N GLN A 24 -30.29 -24.33 -1.90
CA GLN A 24 -29.28 -24.53 -0.87
C GLN A 24 -29.69 -23.68 0.35
N PRO A 25 -29.44 -24.13 1.59
CA PRO A 25 -29.70 -23.34 2.78
C PRO A 25 -29.03 -21.98 2.61
N GLN A 26 -29.81 -20.90 2.77
CA GLN A 26 -29.29 -19.54 2.75
C GLN A 26 -28.34 -19.41 3.95
N GLU A 27 -27.04 -19.56 3.70
CA GLU A 27 -26.03 -19.04 4.60
C GLU A 27 -26.31 -17.54 4.69
N GLU A 28 -26.74 -17.09 5.87
CA GLU A 28 -27.05 -15.69 6.10
C GLU A 28 -25.86 -14.85 5.66
N GLU A 29 -26.10 -13.88 4.77
CA GLU A 29 -25.16 -12.83 4.44
C GLU A 29 -24.93 -12.03 5.73
N GLY A 30 -24.04 -12.56 6.59
CA GLY A 30 -23.48 -11.82 7.68
C GLY A 30 -22.85 -10.59 7.08
N ASP A 31 -23.39 -9.43 7.46
CA ASP A 31 -22.81 -8.11 7.27
C ASP A 31 -21.29 -8.25 7.33
N LEU A 32 -20.63 -8.24 6.17
CA LEU A 32 -19.18 -8.14 6.07
C LEU A 32 -18.85 -6.70 6.46
N GLY A 33 -19.08 -6.40 7.74
CA GLY A 33 -18.93 -5.12 8.36
C GLY A 33 -17.49 -4.71 8.21
N TRP A 34 -17.21 -4.01 7.11
CA TRP A 34 -15.93 -3.42 6.83
C TRP A 34 -15.75 -2.30 7.85
N GLN A 35 -15.38 -2.67 9.09
CA GLN A 35 -14.98 -1.74 10.13
C GLN A 35 -13.62 -1.19 9.70
N GLY A 36 -13.67 -0.21 8.81
CA GLY A 36 -12.52 0.59 8.46
C GLY A 36 -12.07 1.39 9.67
N PHE A 37 -10.79 1.72 9.70
CA PHE A 37 -10.22 2.58 10.71
C PHE A 37 -10.62 4.04 10.45
N SER A 38 -10.88 4.78 11.52
CA SER A 38 -11.08 6.22 11.47
C SER A 38 -9.77 6.97 11.14
N MET A 39 -9.90 8.21 10.68
CA MET A 39 -8.72 9.08 10.49
C MET A 39 -8.07 9.49 11.81
N GLU A 40 -8.82 9.48 12.92
CA GLU A 40 -8.30 9.78 14.25
C GLU A 40 -7.37 8.67 14.76
N GLU A 41 -7.79 7.40 14.61
CA GLU A 41 -6.96 6.23 14.93
C GLU A 41 -5.68 6.19 14.08
N ALA A 42 -5.79 6.49 12.79
CA ALA A 42 -4.62 6.53 11.90
C ALA A 42 -3.61 7.62 12.32
N ARG A 43 -4.11 8.78 12.78
CA ARG A 43 -3.26 9.89 13.27
C ARG A 43 -2.57 9.53 14.57
N THR A 44 -3.30 9.00 15.55
CA THR A 44 -2.73 8.59 16.85
C THR A 44 -1.66 7.51 16.66
N HIS A 45 -1.88 6.56 15.75
CA HIS A 45 -0.86 5.58 15.36
C HIS A 45 0.39 6.25 14.80
N ALA A 46 0.24 7.20 13.88
CA ALA A 46 1.37 7.93 13.31
C ALA A 46 2.09 8.82 14.34
N ASP A 47 1.40 9.40 15.33
CA ASP A 47 2.01 10.14 16.46
C ASP A 47 2.92 9.23 17.29
N LYS A 48 2.45 8.02 17.60
CA LYS A 48 3.24 7.02 18.32
C LYS A 48 4.50 6.61 17.54
N LEU A 49 4.37 6.38 16.23
CA LEU A 49 5.52 6.06 15.37
C LEU A 49 6.53 7.22 15.32
N GLN A 50 6.04 8.46 15.24
CA GLN A 50 6.89 9.65 15.25
C GLN A 50 7.68 9.79 16.54
N GLN A 51 7.05 9.61 17.70
CA GLN A 51 7.74 9.62 18.99
C GLN A 51 8.86 8.57 19.05
N GLY A 52 8.58 7.35 18.56
CA GLY A 52 9.58 6.30 18.46
C GLY A 52 10.79 6.70 17.61
N LYS A 53 10.56 7.30 16.43
CA LYS A 53 11.66 7.74 15.55
C LYS A 53 12.46 8.90 16.13
N MET A 54 11.82 9.87 16.76
CA MET A 54 12.47 11.04 17.37
C MET A 54 13.34 10.67 18.59
N SER A 55 13.09 9.51 19.21
CA SER A 55 13.88 9.02 20.34
C SER A 55 15.22 8.39 19.94
N ARG A 56 15.43 8.09 18.65
CA ARG A 56 16.65 7.42 18.16
C ARG A 56 17.82 8.40 18.04
N THR A 57 18.98 7.97 18.49
CA THR A 57 20.24 8.68 18.30
C THR A 57 20.77 8.50 16.87
N PRO A 58 21.62 9.41 16.36
CA PRO A 58 22.23 9.26 15.05
C PRO A 58 23.01 7.95 14.87
N GLY A 59 23.68 7.47 15.94
CA GLY A 59 24.42 6.21 15.92
C GLY A 59 23.52 4.99 15.74
N GLU A 60 22.35 4.98 16.38
CA GLU A 60 21.37 3.91 16.23
C GLU A 60 20.78 3.87 14.83
N VAL A 61 20.45 5.04 14.26
CA VAL A 61 19.95 5.17 12.89
C VAL A 61 21.00 4.69 11.88
N LEU A 62 22.27 5.08 12.03
CA LEU A 62 23.34 4.61 11.17
C LEU A 62 23.53 3.09 11.26
N ALA A 63 23.51 2.54 12.48
CA ALA A 63 23.64 1.11 12.69
C ALA A 63 22.48 0.32 12.06
N GLU A 64 21.27 0.87 12.06
CA GLU A 64 20.10 0.28 11.40
C GLU A 64 20.23 0.27 9.87
N LEU A 65 20.69 1.37 9.27
CA LEU A 65 20.99 1.44 7.83
C LEU A 65 22.06 0.40 7.44
N GLN A 66 23.14 0.29 8.21
CA GLN A 66 24.18 -0.71 7.98
C GLN A 66 23.63 -2.14 8.06
N ARG A 67 22.81 -2.45 9.06
CA ARG A 67 22.15 -3.76 9.18
C ARG A 67 21.23 -4.04 8.00
N GLY A 68 20.47 -3.05 7.55
CA GLY A 68 19.59 -3.20 6.39
C GLY A 68 20.35 -3.41 5.08
N ASN A 69 21.45 -2.68 4.89
CA ASN A 69 22.35 -2.92 3.75
C ASN A 69 22.98 -4.31 3.76
N ALA A 70 23.40 -4.80 4.93
CA ALA A 70 23.88 -6.17 5.07
C ALA A 70 22.80 -7.19 4.67
N ARG A 71 21.54 -6.99 5.07
CA ARG A 71 20.43 -7.86 4.64
C ARG A 71 20.20 -7.83 3.14
N PHE A 72 20.22 -6.64 2.53
CA PHE A 72 20.14 -6.50 1.07
C PHE A 72 21.27 -7.26 0.36
N TRP A 73 22.51 -7.08 0.79
CA TRP A 73 23.69 -7.75 0.22
C TRP A 73 23.63 -9.27 0.33
N MET A 74 23.14 -9.79 1.46
CA MET A 74 22.99 -11.22 1.71
C MET A 74 21.74 -11.83 1.05
N ASN A 75 20.98 -11.06 0.28
CA ASN A 75 19.69 -11.48 -0.30
C ASN A 75 18.67 -11.95 0.77
N ALA A 76 18.70 -11.30 1.94
CA ALA A 76 17.85 -11.57 3.10
C ALA A 76 17.06 -10.30 3.54
N ALA A 77 16.80 -9.39 2.59
CA ALA A 77 16.04 -8.17 2.81
C ALA A 77 14.59 -8.50 3.24
N ASN A 78 14.10 -7.83 4.27
CA ASN A 78 12.76 -8.08 4.81
C ASN A 78 11.68 -7.38 4.00
N ARG A 79 12.01 -6.23 3.38
CA ARG A 79 11.08 -5.35 2.64
C ARG A 79 9.81 -5.07 3.43
N PRO A 80 9.89 -4.29 4.52
CA PRO A 80 8.73 -4.02 5.36
C PRO A 80 7.64 -3.30 4.55
N GLU A 81 6.61 -4.04 4.15
CA GLU A 81 5.43 -3.49 3.46
C GLU A 81 4.64 -2.62 4.44
N THR A 82 4.42 -1.35 4.07
CA THR A 82 3.61 -0.43 4.88
C THR A 82 2.14 -0.75 4.66
N SER A 83 1.38 -1.02 5.73
CA SER A 83 -0.05 -1.33 5.64
C SER A 83 -0.88 -0.14 5.15
N ALA A 84 -2.09 -0.40 4.64
CA ALA A 84 -3.00 0.67 4.22
C ALA A 84 -3.38 1.64 5.37
N PHE A 85 -3.46 1.13 6.60
CA PHE A 85 -3.71 1.92 7.80
C PHE A 85 -2.54 2.86 8.11
N GLU A 86 -1.31 2.35 8.07
CA GLU A 86 -0.11 3.16 8.28
C GLU A 86 0.04 4.26 7.23
N ARG A 87 -0.18 3.92 5.95
CA ARG A 87 -0.14 4.91 4.86
C ARG A 87 -1.17 6.03 5.07
N ARG A 88 -2.37 5.72 5.57
CA ARG A 88 -3.40 6.73 5.91
C ARG A 88 -2.92 7.69 6.99
N GLY A 89 -2.21 7.20 8.00
CA GLY A 89 -1.66 8.04 9.07
C GLY A 89 -0.60 9.05 8.59
N LEU A 90 0.04 8.80 7.46
CA LEU A 90 1.11 9.63 6.88
C LEU A 90 0.60 10.73 5.93
N ILE A 91 -0.70 10.79 5.64
CA ILE A 91 -1.28 11.76 4.68
C ILE A 91 -0.98 13.22 5.09
N SER A 92 -1.06 13.52 6.38
CA SER A 92 -0.92 14.89 6.89
C SER A 92 0.47 15.22 7.43
N LYS A 93 1.39 14.25 7.52
CA LYS A 93 2.72 14.46 8.13
C LYS A 93 3.73 13.39 7.72
N GLN A 94 5.01 13.78 7.72
CA GLN A 94 6.16 12.89 7.52
C GLN A 94 7.15 13.02 8.68
N PHE A 95 7.81 11.92 9.02
CA PHE A 95 8.80 11.86 10.09
C PHE A 95 9.87 10.81 9.75
N PRO A 96 10.74 11.04 8.74
CA PRO A 96 11.87 10.14 8.48
C PRO A 96 12.96 10.31 9.57
N SER A 97 13.69 9.23 9.90
CA SER A 97 14.82 9.29 10.85
C SER A 97 16.09 9.88 10.22
N VAL A 98 16.18 9.88 8.89
CA VAL A 98 17.36 10.28 8.12
C VAL A 98 16.93 10.85 6.77
N ALA A 99 17.70 11.79 6.24
CA ALA A 99 17.64 12.19 4.85
C ALA A 99 18.82 11.57 4.10
N MET A 100 18.57 10.95 2.95
CA MET A 100 19.60 10.31 2.13
C MET A 100 19.84 11.12 0.86
N LEU A 101 21.12 11.38 0.55
CA LEU A 101 21.53 11.99 -0.71
C LEU A 101 22.22 10.91 -1.56
N GLY A 102 21.53 10.49 -2.62
CA GLY A 102 21.99 9.45 -3.54
C GLY A 102 22.14 9.94 -4.97
N CYS A 103 22.69 9.08 -5.83
CA CYS A 103 22.70 9.31 -7.28
C CYS A 103 21.30 9.01 -7.85
N SER A 104 20.91 9.70 -8.93
CA SER A 104 19.67 9.42 -9.67
C SER A 104 19.70 8.10 -10.47
N ASP A 105 20.76 7.30 -10.32
CA ASP A 105 20.94 6.04 -11.02
C ASP A 105 19.86 5.04 -10.60
N SER A 106 19.11 4.50 -11.57
CA SER A 106 17.99 3.59 -11.31
C SER A 106 18.42 2.26 -10.67
N ARG A 107 19.72 1.94 -10.68
CA ARG A 107 20.26 0.72 -10.07
C ARG A 107 20.48 0.85 -8.56
N VAL A 108 20.37 2.04 -7.98
CA VAL A 108 20.66 2.29 -6.56
C VAL A 108 19.47 2.95 -5.82
N PRO A 109 18.27 2.35 -5.82
CA PRO A 109 17.16 2.84 -5.02
C PRO A 109 17.47 2.69 -3.51
N THR A 110 17.51 3.81 -2.81
CA THR A 110 17.99 3.90 -1.41
C THR A 110 17.21 3.03 -0.44
N GLU A 111 15.89 3.02 -0.57
CA GLU A 111 14.94 2.29 0.27
C GLU A 111 15.18 0.78 0.16
N ILE A 112 15.51 0.29 -1.04
CA ILE A 112 15.79 -1.13 -1.28
C ILE A 112 17.19 -1.50 -0.78
N VAL A 113 18.19 -0.67 -1.07
CA VAL A 113 19.61 -0.94 -0.71
C VAL A 113 19.81 -0.94 0.80
N PHE A 114 19.04 -0.15 1.55
CA PHE A 114 19.11 -0.08 3.01
C PHE A 114 17.99 -0.85 3.73
N ASP A 115 17.10 -1.53 2.99
CA ASP A 115 15.97 -2.32 3.53
C ASP A 115 15.19 -1.56 4.62
N GLN A 116 14.72 -0.35 4.27
CA GLN A 116 13.98 0.58 5.12
C GLN A 116 12.58 0.89 4.59
#